data_AF-A0A962T883-F1
#
_entry.id   AF-A0A962T883-F1
#
_cell.length_a   1.000
_cell.length_b   1.000
_cell.length_c   1.000
_cell.angle_alpha   90.00
_cell.angle_beta   90.00
_cell.angle_gamma   90.00
#
_symmetry.space_group_name_H-M   'P 1'
#
loop_
_entity.id
_entity.type
_entity.pdbx_description
1 polymer ?
#
loop_
_entity_poly.entity_id
_entity_poly.type
_entity_poly.pdbx_seq_one_letter_code
_entity_poly.pdbx_strand_id
1 'polypeptide(L)'
;MNDQRPPLPPFTQETATQKVRLAEDAWNSRDPEKVSQAYTPSSRWRNRDEFVQGRDAIVQFLRRKWDRELDYRLIKELWAFTGNRIAVRFAYEWHDDAGNWFRAYGNENW
;
A
#
# COMPACT_ATOMS: atom_id res chain seq x y z
N MET A 1 22.63 -8.97 4.45
CA MET A 1 21.40 -9.48 5.12
C MET A 1 20.36 -9.71 4.04
N ASN A 2 19.64 -10.83 4.09
CA ASN A 2 18.80 -11.29 2.97
C ASN A 2 17.58 -10.37 2.81
N ASP A 3 17.62 -9.41 1.87
CA ASP A 3 16.57 -8.40 1.61
C ASP A 3 15.31 -8.97 0.93
N GLN A 4 15.15 -10.30 0.94
CA GLN A 4 14.02 -10.97 0.33
C GLN A 4 12.77 -10.88 1.21
N ARG A 5 11.67 -10.42 0.62
CA ARG A 5 10.36 -10.36 1.28
C ARG A 5 9.38 -11.31 0.62
N PRO A 6 9.35 -12.57 1.07
CA PRO A 6 8.34 -13.50 0.59
C PRO A 6 6.92 -12.96 0.88
N PRO A 7 5.92 -13.35 0.08
CA PRO A 7 6.05 -14.19 -1.12
C PRO A 7 6.75 -13.46 -2.28
N LEU A 8 7.54 -14.22 -3.04
CA LEU A 8 8.30 -13.79 -4.21
C LEU A 8 7.60 -14.27 -5.50
N PRO A 9 7.72 -13.54 -6.62
CA PRO A 9 7.16 -13.98 -7.90
C PRO A 9 7.95 -15.15 -8.51
N PRO A 10 7.36 -15.93 -9.44
CA PRO A 10 6.00 -15.80 -9.94
C PRO A 10 4.95 -16.18 -8.89
N PHE A 11 3.85 -15.44 -8.84
CA PHE A 11 2.80 -15.68 -7.85
C PHE A 11 1.84 -16.79 -8.26
N THR A 12 1.36 -17.53 -7.26
CA THR A 12 0.15 -18.36 -7.30
C THR A 12 -1.02 -17.56 -6.71
N GLN A 13 -2.26 -18.06 -6.84
CA GLN A 13 -3.43 -17.44 -6.20
C GLN A 13 -3.22 -17.27 -4.68
N GLU A 14 -2.70 -18.31 -4.02
CA GLU A 14 -2.43 -18.32 -2.58
C GLU A 14 -1.39 -17.26 -2.19
N THR A 15 -0.24 -17.27 -2.87
CA THR A 15 0.86 -16.35 -2.55
C THR A 15 0.56 -14.90 -2.96
N ALA A 16 -0.22 -14.67 -4.02
CA ALA A 16 -0.73 -13.34 -4.37
C ALA A 16 -1.70 -12.83 -3.28
N THR A 17 -2.64 -13.67 -2.82
CA THR A 17 -3.57 -13.32 -1.74
C THR A 17 -2.81 -13.01 -0.45
N GLN A 18 -1.82 -13.84 -0.10
CA GLN A 18 -0.94 -13.60 1.04
C GLN A 18 -0.17 -12.27 0.90
N LYS A 19 0.35 -11.96 -0.30
CA LYS A 19 1.03 -10.68 -0.56
C LYS A 19 0.10 -9.49 -0.31
N VAL A 20 -1.14 -9.57 -0.80
CA VAL A 20 -2.16 -8.52 -0.61
C VAL A 20 -2.49 -8.35 0.87
N ARG A 21 -2.65 -9.44 1.63
CA ARG A 21 -2.93 -9.38 3.06
C ARG A 21 -1.77 -8.79 3.86
N LEU A 22 -0.53 -9.18 3.57
CA LEU A 22 0.66 -8.58 4.20
C LEU A 22 0.77 -7.08 3.91
N ALA A 23 0.40 -6.66 2.70
CA ALA A 23 0.32 -5.24 2.36
C ALA A 23 -0.79 -4.53 3.15
N GLU A 24 -1.99 -5.12 3.27
CA GLU A 24 -3.06 -4.58 4.10
C GLU A 24 -2.62 -4.38 5.57
N ASP A 25 -2.01 -5.40 6.17
CA ASP A 25 -1.53 -5.37 7.56
C ASP A 25 -0.47 -4.28 7.76
N ALA A 26 0.45 -4.13 6.79
CA ALA A 26 1.47 -3.09 6.83
C ALA A 26 0.82 -1.70 6.78
N TRP A 27 -0.10 -1.44 5.85
CA TRP A 27 -0.76 -0.14 5.72
C TRP A 27 -1.65 0.20 6.91
N ASN A 28 -2.30 -0.78 7.55
CA ASN A 28 -3.09 -0.57 8.77
C ASN A 28 -2.23 -0.22 10.00
N SER A 29 -0.93 -0.51 9.98
CA SER A 29 -0.02 -0.02 11.01
C SER A 29 0.16 1.51 11.01
N ARG A 30 -0.12 2.17 9.86
CA ARG A 30 0.07 3.61 9.66
C ARG A 30 1.49 4.09 10.01
N ASP A 31 2.47 3.20 9.82
CA ASP A 31 3.90 3.44 10.05
C ASP A 31 4.62 3.64 8.69
N PRO A 32 5.01 4.88 8.34
CA PRO A 32 5.63 5.22 7.06
C PRO A 32 6.88 4.40 6.76
N GLU A 33 7.75 4.25 7.75
CA GLU A 33 8.99 3.50 7.66
C GLU A 33 8.67 2.03 7.38
N LYS A 34 7.84 1.40 8.20
CA LYS A 34 7.49 -0.02 8.06
C LYS A 34 6.84 -0.33 6.72
N VAL A 35 5.97 0.55 6.21
CA VAL A 35 5.35 0.37 4.89
C VAL A 35 6.35 0.58 3.76
N SER A 36 7.16 1.64 3.79
CA SER A 36 8.14 1.97 2.74
C SER A 36 9.16 0.87 2.49
N GLN A 37 9.44 0.08 3.53
CA GLN A 37 10.33 -1.03 3.50
C GLN A 37 9.88 -2.09 2.46
N ALA A 38 8.58 -2.25 2.20
CA ALA A 38 8.08 -3.21 1.20
C ALA A 38 8.46 -2.86 -0.25
N TYR A 39 9.04 -1.67 -0.48
CA TYR A 39 9.36 -1.11 -1.78
C TYR A 39 10.87 -0.97 -1.95
N THR A 40 11.35 -1.12 -3.18
CA THR A 40 12.78 -0.97 -3.49
C THR A 40 13.25 0.48 -3.27
N PRO A 41 14.54 0.73 -3.00
CA PRO A 41 15.07 2.08 -2.86
C PRO A 41 14.78 3.00 -4.06
N SER A 42 14.65 2.42 -5.26
CA SER A 42 14.37 3.10 -6.53
C SER A 42 12.90 3.01 -6.99
N SER A 43 11.98 2.60 -6.11
CA SER A 43 10.56 2.44 -6.45
C SER A 43 9.94 3.72 -7.00
N ARG A 44 8.99 3.56 -7.93
CA ARG A 44 8.31 4.66 -8.62
C ARG A 44 6.82 4.45 -8.48
N TRP A 45 6.12 5.39 -7.88
CA TRP A 45 4.67 5.36 -7.73
C TRP A 45 4.01 6.51 -8.47
N ARG A 46 2.75 6.28 -8.83
CA ARG A 46 1.78 7.35 -9.04
C ARG A 46 0.61 7.09 -8.10
N ASN A 47 0.39 7.98 -7.14
CA ASN A 47 -0.76 7.93 -6.23
C ASN A 47 -1.70 9.09 -6.59
N ARG A 48 -2.91 8.78 -7.05
CA ARG A 48 -3.82 9.76 -7.66
C ARG A 48 -3.11 10.52 -8.80
N ASP A 49 -2.86 11.81 -8.60
CA ASP A 49 -2.17 12.76 -9.48
C ASP A 49 -0.73 13.06 -9.04
N GLU A 50 -0.27 12.51 -7.92
CA GLU A 50 1.08 12.70 -7.38
C GLU A 50 2.05 11.59 -7.85
N PHE A 51 3.26 11.98 -8.24
CA PHE A 51 4.34 11.06 -8.58
C PHE A 51 5.38 11.02 -7.45
N VAL A 52 5.76 9.82 -7.03
CA VAL A 52 6.69 9.60 -5.91
C VAL A 52 7.83 8.72 -6.38
N GLN A 53 9.07 9.18 -6.20
CA GLN A 53 10.27 8.47 -6.65
C GLN A 53 11.25 8.24 -5.50
N GLY A 54 11.50 6.97 -5.23
CA GLY A 54 12.41 6.50 -4.19
C GLY A 54 11.73 6.26 -2.84
N ARG A 55 12.37 5.40 -2.03
CA ARG A 55 11.82 5.00 -0.72
C ARG A 55 11.66 6.17 0.24
N ASP A 56 12.60 7.11 0.26
CA ASP A 56 12.53 8.29 1.13
C ASP A 56 11.33 9.18 0.76
N ALA A 57 11.07 9.35 -0.54
CA ALA A 57 9.89 10.09 -1.00
C ALA A 57 8.58 9.36 -0.64
N ILE A 58 8.58 8.02 -0.67
CA ILE A 58 7.45 7.20 -0.19
C ILE A 58 7.20 7.44 1.30
N VAL A 59 8.24 7.47 2.14
CA VAL A 59 8.11 7.78 3.57
C VAL A 59 7.47 9.16 3.75
N GLN A 60 7.94 10.18 3.04
CA GLN A 60 7.38 11.54 3.14
C GLN A 60 5.92 11.60 2.67
N PHE A 61 5.58 10.89 1.59
CA PHE A 61 4.20 10.77 1.13
C PHE A 61 3.29 10.13 2.19
N LEU A 62 3.73 9.03 2.80
CA LEU A 62 2.96 8.29 3.81
C LEU A 62 2.77 9.11 5.10
N ARG A 63 3.77 9.88 5.51
CA ARG A 63 3.64 10.84 6.63
C ARG A 63 2.51 11.84 6.38
N ARG A 64 2.57 12.56 5.25
CA ARG A 64 1.50 13.52 4.87
C ARG A 64 0.13 12.86 4.75
N LYS A 65 0.08 11.63 4.24
CA LYS A 65 -1.16 10.87 4.11
C LYS A 65 -1.82 10.66 5.47
N TRP A 66 -1.09 10.14 6.45
CA TRP A 66 -1.67 9.81 7.76
C TRP A 66 -1.72 10.98 8.74
N ASP A 67 -1.03 12.08 8.47
CA ASP A 67 -1.30 13.36 9.15
C ASP A 67 -2.70 13.91 8.80
N ARG A 68 -3.19 13.61 7.58
CA ARG A 68 -4.51 14.04 7.10
C ARG A 68 -5.60 12.99 7.32
N GLU A 69 -5.29 11.72 7.08
CA GLU A 69 -6.26 10.63 7.06
C GLU A 69 -6.35 9.94 8.43
N LEU A 70 -7.11 10.55 9.34
CA LEU A 70 -7.23 10.12 10.73
C LEU A 70 -8.13 8.88 10.86
N ASP A 71 -7.86 8.05 11.88
CA ASP A 71 -8.53 6.76 12.12
C ASP A 71 -8.62 5.84 10.88
N TYR A 72 -7.61 5.94 10.01
CA TYR A 72 -7.48 5.16 8.78
C TYR A 72 -7.62 3.65 9.02
N ARG A 73 -8.57 3.03 8.32
CA ARG A 73 -8.78 1.58 8.28
C ARG A 73 -8.93 1.11 6.84
N LEU A 74 -8.07 0.17 6.42
CA LEU A 74 -7.98 -0.32 5.05
C LEU A 74 -8.34 -1.80 4.95
N ILE A 75 -9.07 -2.14 3.87
CA ILE A 75 -9.25 -3.50 3.38
C ILE A 75 -8.77 -3.58 1.94
N LYS A 76 -7.95 -4.57 1.62
CA LYS A 76 -7.47 -4.90 0.27
C LYS A 76 -7.97 -6.29 -0.13
N GLU A 77 -8.31 -6.44 -1.40
CA GLU A 77 -8.77 -7.67 -2.02
C GLU A 77 -8.01 -7.90 -3.33
N LEU A 78 -7.51 -9.12 -3.53
CA LEU A 78 -6.89 -9.51 -4.78
C LEU A 78 -7.92 -9.47 -5.92
N TRP A 79 -7.60 -8.77 -7.01
CA TRP A 79 -8.43 -8.78 -8.22
C TRP A 79 -7.91 -9.75 -9.27
N ALA A 80 -6.62 -9.66 -9.60
CA ALA A 80 -5.96 -10.54 -10.55
C ALA A 80 -4.44 -10.55 -10.30
N PHE A 81 -3.74 -11.55 -10.83
CA PHE A 81 -2.28 -11.62 -10.80
C PHE A 81 -1.76 -12.31 -12.07
N THR A 82 -0.55 -11.97 -12.51
CA THR A 82 0.12 -12.65 -13.62
C THR A 82 1.64 -12.46 -13.49
N GLY A 83 2.39 -13.55 -13.43
CA GLY A 83 3.85 -13.51 -13.28
C GLY A 83 4.25 -12.77 -12.00
N ASN A 84 4.87 -11.60 -12.16
CA ASN A 84 5.31 -10.74 -11.04
C ASN A 84 4.38 -9.57 -10.72
N ARG A 85 3.19 -9.50 -11.33
CA ARG A 85 2.24 -8.40 -11.16
C ARG A 85 0.99 -8.81 -10.41
N ILE A 86 0.44 -7.90 -9.62
CA ILE A 86 -0.81 -8.07 -8.86
C ILE A 86 -1.68 -6.81 -9.06
N ALA A 87 -2.95 -7.02 -9.38
CA ALA A 87 -4.00 -6.01 -9.37
C ALA A 87 -4.85 -6.18 -8.10
N VAL A 88 -5.11 -5.08 -7.40
CA VAL A 88 -5.78 -5.06 -6.10
C VAL A 88 -6.91 -4.05 -6.09
N ARG A 89 -8.05 -4.45 -5.56
CA ARG A 89 -9.15 -3.55 -5.18
C ARG A 89 -9.03 -3.26 -3.70
N PHE A 90 -9.33 -2.04 -3.29
CA PHE A 90 -9.31 -1.71 -1.87
C PHE A 90 -10.30 -0.61 -1.52
N ALA A 91 -10.67 -0.56 -0.25
CA ALA A 91 -11.40 0.54 0.33
C ALA A 91 -10.79 0.90 1.68
N TYR A 92 -10.75 2.19 2.00
CA TYR A 92 -10.40 2.65 3.34
C TYR A 92 -11.37 3.72 3.83
N GLU A 93 -11.61 3.70 5.13
CA GLU A 93 -12.35 4.72 5.85
C GLU A 93 -11.41 5.54 6.72
N TRP A 94 -11.71 6.82 6.83
CA TRP A 94 -10.94 7.80 7.60
C TRP A 94 -11.80 9.05 7.84
N HIS A 95 -11.36 9.93 8.72
CA HIS A 95 -11.95 11.27 8.86
C HIS A 95 -10.87 12.36 8.84
N ASP A 96 -11.25 13.56 8.41
CA ASP A 96 -10.38 14.74 8.50
C ASP A 96 -10.36 15.33 9.92
N ASP A 97 -9.57 16.39 10.12
CA ASP A 97 -9.46 17.13 11.38
C ASP A 97 -10.75 17.88 11.78
N ALA A 98 -11.66 18.10 10.82
CA ALA A 98 -13.00 18.62 11.06
C ALA A 98 -14.03 17.53 11.42
N GLY A 99 -13.64 16.24 11.40
CA GLY A 99 -14.50 15.11 11.74
C GLY A 99 -15.41 14.63 10.61
N ASN A 100 -15.21 15.09 9.37
CA ASN A 100 -15.95 14.58 8.22
C ASN A 100 -15.44 13.18 7.86
N TRP A 101 -16.32 12.21 7.79
CA TRP A 101 -15.97 10.83 7.44
C TRP A 101 -16.00 10.60 5.93
N PHE A 102 -15.02 9.86 5.45
CA PHE A 102 -14.89 9.49 4.04
C PHE A 102 -14.68 7.99 3.90
N ARG A 103 -15.20 7.45 2.80
CA ARG A 103 -14.79 6.14 2.29
C ARG A 103 -14.19 6.31 0.91
N ALA A 104 -12.93 5.94 0.78
CA ALA A 104 -12.20 6.02 -0.47
C ALA A 104 -12.11 4.63 -1.10
N TYR A 105 -12.54 4.52 -2.35
CA TYR A 105 -12.45 3.30 -3.15
C TYR A 105 -11.27 3.42 -4.11
N GLY A 106 -10.45 2.38 -4.23
CA GLY A 106 -9.23 2.43 -5.02
C GLY A 106 -8.91 1.13 -5.74
N ASN A 107 -8.13 1.28 -6.82
CA ASN A 107 -7.47 0.20 -7.53
C ASN A 107 -5.96 0.45 -7.49
N GLU A 108 -5.20 -0.54 -7.06
CA GLU A 108 -3.74 -0.48 -6.96
C GLU A 108 -3.15 -1.59 -7.82
N ASN A 109 -2.18 -1.25 -8.67
CA ASN A 109 -1.57 -2.20 -9.59
C ASN A 109 -0.05 -2.06 -9.48
N TRP A 110 0.63 -3.18 -9.22
CA TRP A 110 2.08 -3.25 -9.09
C TRP A 110 2.66 -4.49 -9.76
#